data_AF-A0A971UU48-F1
#
_entry.id   AF-A0A971UU48-F1
#
_cell.length_a   1.000
_cell.length_b   1.000
_cell.length_c   1.000
_cell.angle_alpha   90.00
_cell.angle_beta   90.00
_cell.angle_gamma   90.00
#
_symmetry.space_group_name_H-M   'P 1'
#
loop_
_entity.id
_entity.type
_entity.pdbx_description
1 polymer ?
#
loop_
_entity_poly.entity_id
_entity_poly.type
_entity_poly.pdbx_seq_one_letter_code
_entity_poly.pdbx_strand_id
1 'polypeptide(L)' 'MEERYVVVTDDKFSEPMSKEEAIKMVKSYDSQNIIAYIISEEEAKRIRIYNKCWGA' A
#
# COMPACT_ATOMS: atom_id res chain seq x y z
N MET A 1 3.26 11.84 15.82
CA MET A 1 2.90 11.89 14.40
C MET A 1 1.93 10.77 14.14
N GLU A 2 0.89 11.00 13.36
CA GLU A 2 -0.14 10.01 13.05
C GLU A 2 0.44 9.00 12.06
N GLU A 3 0.61 7.75 12.46
CA GLU A 3 1.17 6.70 11.60
C GLU A 3 0.14 6.30 10.54
N ARG A 4 0.46 6.53 9.27
CA ARG A 4 -0.39 6.19 8.12
C ARG A 4 0.21 5.04 7.33
N TYR A 5 -0.69 4.24 6.77
CA TYR A 5 -0.37 2.99 6.09
C TYR A 5 -0.95 3.00 4.69
N VAL A 6 -0.27 2.33 3.77
CA VAL A 6 -0.67 2.17 2.38
C VAL A 6 -0.77 0.69 2.08
N VAL A 7 -1.82 0.30 1.37
CA VAL A 7 -1.98 -1.05 0.84
C VAL A 7 -1.46 -1.09 -0.58
N VAL A 8 -0.59 -2.06 -0.86
CA VAL A 8 0.04 -2.27 -2.16
C VAL A 8 -0.42 -3.61 -2.72
N THR A 9 -0.92 -3.58 -3.95
CA THR A 9 -1.21 -4.76 -4.77
C THR A 9 -0.26 -4.78 -5.97
N ASP A 10 -0.32 -5.81 -6.81
CA ASP A 10 0.57 -5.99 -7.98
C ASP A 10 0.77 -4.73 -8.86
N ASP A 11 -0.25 -3.90 -9.04
CA ASP A 11 -0.16 -2.71 -9.91
C ASP A 11 -0.52 -1.38 -9.22
N LYS A 12 -0.99 -1.40 -7.97
CA LYS A 12 -1.63 -0.23 -7.35
C LYS A 12 -1.18 0.01 -5.92
N PHE A 13 -1.21 1.30 -5.59
CA PHE A 13 -1.04 1.82 -4.23
C PHE A 13 -2.37 2.45 -3.82
N SER A 14 -2.84 2.12 -2.62
CA SER A 14 -3.98 2.83 -2.02
C SER A 14 -3.57 4.22 -1.54
N GLU A 15 -4.55 5.03 -1.15
CA GLU A 15 -4.29 6.24 -0.39
C GLU A 15 -3.79 5.91 1.03
N PRO A 16 -3.02 6.80 1.68
CA PRO A 16 -2.63 6.63 3.07
C PRO A 16 -3.84 6.61 4.00
N MET A 17 -3.96 5.57 4.81
CA MET A 17 -5.10 5.33 5.71
C MET A 17 -4.65 4.87 7.09
N SER A 18 -5.59 4.73 8.01
CA SER A 18 -5.33 4.22 9.35
C SER A 18 -4.98 2.74 9.33
N LYS A 19 -4.25 2.24 10.33
CA LYS A 19 -3.89 0.81 10.43
C LYS A 19 -5.11 -0.11 10.34
N GLU A 20 -6.20 0.24 11.02
CA GLU A 20 -7.44 -0.55 11.02
C GLU A 20 -8.09 -0.61 9.63
N GLU A 21 -8.06 0.48 8.88
CA GLU A 21 -8.58 0.54 7.51
C GLU A 21 -7.72 -0.30 6.57
N ALA A 22 -6.39 -0.22 6.70
CA ALA A 22 -5.47 -1.02 5.90
C ALA A 22 -5.68 -2.52 6.13
N ILE A 23 -5.89 -2.95 7.39
CA ILE A 23 -6.19 -4.34 7.72
C ILE A 23 -7.52 -4.78 7.10
N LYS A 24 -8.56 -3.96 7.17
CA LYS A 24 -9.87 -4.27 6.55
C LYS A 24 -9.72 -4.41 5.03
N MET A 25 -8.96 -3.52 4.41
CA MET A 25 -8.75 -3.52 2.97
C MET A 25 -7.98 -4.76 2.51
N VAL A 26 -6.89 -5.14 3.19
CA VAL A 26 -6.14 -6.37 2.86
C VAL A 26 -6.99 -7.63 3.01
N LYS A 27 -7.82 -7.72 4.06
CA LYS A 27 -8.76 -8.85 4.22
C LYS A 27 -9.78 -8.92 3.07
N SER A 28 -10.23 -7.78 2.57
CA SER A 28 -11.12 -7.71 1.42
C SER A 28 -10.44 -8.20 0.14
N TYR A 29 -9.16 -7.86 -0.05
CA TYR A 29 -8.36 -8.35 -1.18
C TYR A 29 -8.04 -9.84 -1.09
N ASP A 30 -7.69 -10.34 0.10
CA ASP A 30 -7.47 -11.76 0.36
C ASP A 30 -8.71 -12.61 0.01
N SER A 31 -9.91 -12.12 0.37
CA SER A 31 -11.19 -12.76 0.02
C SER A 31 -11.46 -12.79 -1.49
N GLN A 32 -10.79 -11.93 -2.26
CA GLN A 32 -10.84 -11.87 -3.72
C GLN A 32 -9.66 -12.58 -4.39
N ASN A 33 -8.83 -13.27 -3.60
CA ASN A 33 -7.60 -13.94 -4.04
C ASN A 33 -6.59 -12.96 -4.67
N ILE A 34 -6.61 -11.70 -4.22
CA ILE A 34 -5.69 -10.63 -4.62
C ILE A 34 -4.60 -10.52 -3.56
N ILE A 35 -3.34 -10.62 -3.98
CA ILE A 35 -2.20 -10.45 -3.09
C ILE A 35 -2.03 -8.96 -2.76
N ALA A 36 -2.15 -8.64 -1.47
CA ALA A 36 -2.05 -7.27 -0.98
C ALA A 36 -1.15 -7.19 0.27
N TYR A 37 -0.32 -6.16 0.34
CA TYR A 37 0.62 -5.92 1.44
C TYR A 37 0.34 -4.57 2.10
N ILE A 38 0.54 -4.50 3.42
CA ILE A 38 0.47 -3.24 4.17
C ILE A 38 1.89 -2.74 4.40
N ILE A 39 2.16 -1.50 4.02
CA ILE A 39 3.43 -0.81 4.28
C ILE A 39 3.18 0.57 4.89
N SER A 40 4.19 1.17 5.50
CA SER A 40 4.10 2.54 6.00
C SER A 40 4.08 3.55 4.85
N GLU A 41 3.53 4.74 5.09
CA GLU A 41 3.52 5.83 4.09
C GLU A 41 4.93 6.20 3.61
N GLU A 42 5.92 6.20 4.52
CA GLU A 42 7.31 6.50 4.17
C GLU A 42 7.90 5.45 3.22
N GLU A 43 7.61 4.17 3.46
CA GLU A 43 8.08 3.09 2.59
C GLU A 43 7.38 3.13 1.23
N ALA A 44 6.07 3.41 1.22
CA ALA A 44 5.31 3.58 -0.02
C ALA A 44 5.89 4.72 -0.89
N LYS A 45 6.29 5.83 -0.27
CA LYS A 45 6.97 6.94 -0.95
C LYS A 45 8.30 6.50 -1.56
N ARG A 46 9.12 5.72 -0.84
CA ARG A 46 10.40 5.21 -1.35
C ARG A 46 10.22 4.30 -2.56
N ILE A 47 9.28 3.36 -2.49
CA ILE A 47 8.98 2.44 -3.60
C ILE A 47 8.45 3.20 -4.81
N ARG A 48 7.57 4.18 -4.61
CA ARG A 48 7.03 5.02 -5.69
C ARG A 48 8.14 5.84 -6.39
N ILE A 49 9.11 6.35 -5.64
CA ILE A 49 10.27 7.06 -6.18
C ILE A 49 11.14 6.10 -7.01
N TYR A 50 11.38 4.89 -6.50
CA TYR A 50 12.18 3.89 -7.20
C TYR A 50 11.59 3.53 -8.56
N ASN A 51 10.27 3.29 -8.63
CA ASN A 51 9.56 3.03 -9.89
C ASN A 51 9.61 4.22 -10.87
N LYS A 52 9.63 5.45 -10.37
CA LYS A 52 9.73 6.66 -11.21
C LYS A 52 11.12 6.86 -11.82
N CYS A 53 12.18 6.40 -11.16
CA CYS A 53 13.55 6.60 -11.61
C CYS A 53 14.02 5.61 -12.69
N TRP A 54 13.33 4.48 -12.87
CA TRP A 54 13.66 3.46 -13.89
C TRP A 54 12.56 3.28 -14.96
N GLY A 55 11.44 3.98 -14.83
CA GLY A 55 10.31 3.90 -15.76
C GLY A 55 9.95 5.26 -16.36
N ALA A 56 10.73 5.69 -17.36
CA ALA A 56 10.34 6.49 -18.54
C ALA A 56 11.60 6.92 -19.30
#